data_AF-A0A2L0ICS8-F1
#
_entry.id   AF-A0A2L0ICS8-F1
#
_cell.length_a   1.000
_cell.length_b   1.000
_cell.length_c   1.000
_cell.angle_alpha   90.00
_cell.angle_beta   90.00
_cell.angle_gamma   90.00
#
_symmetry.space_group_name_H-M   'P 1'
#
loop_
_entity.id
_entity.type
_entity.pdbx_description
1 polymer ?
#
loop_
_entity_poly.entity_id
_entity_poly.type
_entity_poly.pdbx_seq_one_letter_code
_entity_poly.pdbx_strand_id
1 'polypeptide(L)'
;MSNALKEKLKIAKQKKIKQIVKDDIIKVNALNLNDVDFIDIHYQKLILEIKDKGIYLIKNNHDINSQYGNYQKFIERISSKEKVFLYCSGADMFFFVSVPSIAVKANPKYFWESHVLHSSWQSRFFIDSEKKYGFAALNGEYGIEVCQWY
;
A
#
# COMPACT_ATOMS: atom_id res chain seq x y z
N MET A 1 -28.64 12.61 -15.35
CA MET A 1 -27.87 12.86 -14.10
C MET A 1 -26.70 13.77 -14.43
N SER A 2 -26.60 14.97 -13.83
CA SER A 2 -25.58 15.95 -14.20
C SER A 2 -24.16 15.49 -13.81
N ASN A 3 -23.15 15.93 -14.57
CA ASN A 3 -21.75 15.60 -14.30
C ASN A 3 -21.32 16.06 -12.89
N ALA A 4 -21.79 17.22 -12.44
CA ALA A 4 -21.53 17.75 -11.10
C ALA A 4 -22.08 16.83 -9.98
N LEU A 5 -23.23 16.19 -10.17
CA LEU A 5 -23.78 15.27 -9.17
C LEU A 5 -22.97 13.96 -9.11
N LYS A 6 -22.52 13.46 -10.27
CA LYS A 6 -21.67 12.27 -10.35
C LYS A 6 -20.31 12.50 -9.65
N GLU A 7 -19.70 13.66 -9.85
CA GLU A 7 -18.44 14.00 -9.17
C GLU A 7 -18.62 14.13 -7.66
N LYS A 8 -19.67 14.81 -7.19
CA LYS A 8 -19.97 14.90 -5.75
C LYS A 8 -20.18 13.52 -5.11
N LEU A 9 -20.90 12.62 -5.79
CA LEU A 9 -21.09 11.24 -5.32
C LEU A 9 -19.77 10.45 -5.28
N LYS A 10 -18.90 10.64 -6.27
CA LYS A 10 -17.57 10.01 -6.30
C LYS A 10 -16.72 10.46 -5.11
N ILE A 11 -16.66 11.77 -4.85
CA ILE A 11 -15.90 12.34 -3.73
C ILE A 11 -16.45 11.83 -2.38
N ALA A 12 -17.77 11.82 -2.20
CA ALA A 12 -18.39 11.33 -0.97
C ALA A 12 -18.10 9.83 -0.74
N LYS A 13 -18.19 9.01 -1.80
CA LYS A 13 -17.85 7.58 -1.75
C LYS A 13 -16.39 7.37 -1.36
N GLN A 14 -15.47 8.12 -1.97
CA GLN A 14 -14.05 8.04 -1.64
C GLN A 14 -13.76 8.42 -0.19
N LYS A 15 -14.37 9.51 0.32
CA LYS A 15 -14.22 9.95 1.70
C LYS A 15 -14.72 8.88 2.68
N LYS A 16 -15.86 8.25 2.40
CA LYS A 16 -16.40 7.16 3.22
C LYS A 16 -15.46 5.95 3.25
N ILE A 17 -14.92 5.53 2.10
CA ILE A 17 -13.99 4.39 2.02
C ILE A 17 -12.69 4.68 2.79
N LYS A 18 -12.12 5.88 2.61
CA LYS A 18 -10.95 6.32 3.38
C LYS A 18 -11.23 6.24 4.88
N GLN A 19 -12.38 6.75 5.35
CA GLN A 19 -12.72 6.66 6.77
C GLN A 19 -12.80 5.20 7.27
N ILE A 20 -13.48 4.32 6.53
CA ILE A 20 -13.60 2.90 6.88
C ILE A 20 -12.22 2.24 7.00
N VAL A 21 -11.34 2.49 6.05
CA VAL A 21 -9.97 1.93 6.04
C VAL A 21 -9.17 2.44 7.24
N LYS A 22 -9.24 3.74 7.54
CA LYS A 22 -8.56 4.34 8.69
C LYS A 22 -9.07 3.73 10.00
N ASP A 23 -10.39 3.63 10.17
CA ASP A 23 -11.00 3.08 11.38
C ASP A 23 -10.65 1.60 11.57
N ASP A 24 -10.59 0.82 10.49
CA ASP A 24 -10.20 -0.60 10.52
C ASP A 24 -8.74 -0.77 10.99
N ILE A 25 -7.80 -0.02 10.39
CA ILE A 25 -6.39 -0.06 10.78
C ILE A 25 -6.21 0.31 12.26
N ILE A 26 -6.88 1.38 12.71
CA ILE A 26 -6.83 1.87 14.08
C ILE A 26 -7.34 0.80 15.04
N LYS A 27 -8.51 0.22 14.76
CA LYS A 27 -9.16 -0.76 15.62
C LYS A 27 -8.36 -2.06 15.73
N VAL A 28 -7.87 -2.58 14.60
CA VAL A 28 -7.14 -3.86 14.55
C VAL A 28 -5.77 -3.76 15.22
N ASN A 29 -5.10 -2.60 15.12
CA ASN A 29 -3.74 -2.42 15.60
C ASN A 29 -3.65 -1.58 16.89
N ALA A 30 -4.78 -1.29 17.54
CA ALA A 30 -4.87 -0.48 18.75
C ALA A 30 -4.10 0.86 18.66
N LEU A 31 -4.23 1.54 17.52
CA LEU A 31 -3.56 2.82 17.26
C LEU A 31 -4.43 4.01 17.69
N ASN A 32 -3.82 5.20 17.80
CA ASN A 32 -4.58 6.44 17.96
C ASN A 32 -5.01 7.01 16.61
N LEU A 33 -6.00 7.89 16.64
CA LEU A 33 -6.57 8.51 15.44
C LEU A 33 -5.56 9.40 14.67
N ASN A 34 -4.53 9.88 15.35
CA ASN A 34 -3.45 10.72 14.80
C ASN A 34 -2.27 9.90 14.24
N ASP A 35 -2.27 8.59 14.44
CA ASP A 35 -1.17 7.72 13.99
C ASP A 35 -1.30 7.35 12.51
N VAL A 36 -2.54 7.33 12.00
CA VAL A 36 -2.90 6.88 10.66
C VAL A 36 -3.43 8.04 9.82
N ASP A 37 -2.79 8.35 8.70
CA ASP A 37 -3.22 9.46 7.84
C ASP A 37 -3.18 9.12 6.35
N PHE A 38 -3.98 9.84 5.56
CA PHE A 38 -3.93 9.74 4.10
C PHE A 38 -2.90 10.70 3.55
N ILE A 39 -2.07 10.22 2.64
CA ILE A 39 -1.05 11.03 1.97
C ILE A 39 -1.39 11.17 0.49
N ASP A 40 -1.08 12.33 -0.06
CA ASP A 40 -1.27 12.61 -1.47
C ASP A 40 0.01 12.29 -2.25
N ILE A 41 0.13 11.03 -2.68
CA ILE A 41 1.22 10.56 -3.54
C ILE A 41 0.63 10.19 -4.90
N HIS A 42 1.17 10.82 -5.96
CA HIS A 42 0.79 10.48 -7.32
C HIS A 42 1.40 9.13 -7.72
N TYR A 43 0.55 8.16 -8.07
CA TYR A 43 0.97 6.79 -8.41
C TYR A 43 2.05 6.73 -9.48
N GLN A 44 1.91 7.51 -10.57
CA GLN A 44 2.90 7.50 -11.65
C GLN A 44 4.28 7.97 -11.19
N LYS A 45 4.33 8.96 -10.28
CA LYS A 45 5.59 9.45 -9.72
C LYS A 45 6.27 8.36 -8.90
N LEU A 46 5.49 7.58 -8.15
CA LEU A 46 5.99 6.45 -7.38
C LEU A 46 6.54 5.34 -8.26
N ILE A 47 5.84 4.98 -9.34
CA ILE A 47 6.29 3.94 -10.27
C ILE A 47 7.61 4.31 -10.94
N LEU A 48 7.75 5.57 -11.37
CA LEU A 48 9.02 6.05 -11.95
C LEU A 48 10.16 5.94 -10.94
N GLU A 49 9.91 6.38 -9.71
CA GLU A 49 10.89 6.29 -8.62
C GLU A 49 11.29 4.83 -8.33
N ILE A 50 10.33 3.89 -8.34
CA ILE A 50 10.61 2.46 -8.16
C ILE A 50 11.42 1.88 -9.33
N LYS A 51 11.11 2.29 -10.56
CA LYS A 51 11.87 1.86 -11.76
C LYS A 51 13.34 2.24 -11.65
N ASP A 52 13.63 3.44 -11.15
CA ASP A 52 14.99 3.92 -10.96
C ASP A 52 15.76 3.14 -9.86
N LYS A 53 15.06 2.50 -8.91
CA LYS A 53 15.65 1.66 -7.85
C LYS A 53 16.01 0.23 -8.31
N GLY A 54 15.62 -0.15 -9.53
CA GLY A 54 15.87 -1.47 -10.10
C GLY A 54 14.75 -2.47 -9.80
N ILE A 55 14.11 -2.97 -10.86
CA ILE A 55 13.01 -3.93 -10.80
C ILE A 55 13.49 -5.31 -11.26
N TYR A 56 13.13 -6.34 -10.51
CA TYR A 56 13.35 -7.75 -10.82
C TYR A 56 12.05 -8.39 -11.34
N LEU A 57 12.07 -8.96 -12.54
CA LEU A 57 10.93 -9.69 -13.09
C LEU A 57 11.03 -11.19 -12.78
N ILE A 58 10.02 -11.71 -12.07
CA ILE A 58 9.84 -13.14 -11.82
C ILE A 58 8.87 -13.68 -12.88
N LYS A 59 9.44 -14.12 -14.02
CA LYS A 59 8.67 -14.60 -15.18
C LYS A 59 7.78 -15.78 -14.81
N ASN A 60 6.58 -15.82 -15.40
CA ASN A 60 5.60 -16.91 -15.27
C ASN A 60 5.12 -17.21 -13.83
N ASN A 61 5.41 -16.34 -12.87
CA ASN A 61 4.82 -16.38 -11.54
C ASN A 61 3.86 -15.20 -11.39
N HIS A 62 2.58 -15.50 -11.15
CA HIS A 62 1.52 -14.52 -10.96
C HIS A 62 0.91 -14.56 -9.54
N ASP A 63 1.43 -15.43 -8.67
CA ASP A 63 1.01 -15.48 -7.28
C ASP A 63 1.83 -14.52 -6.44
N ILE A 64 1.26 -13.34 -6.15
CA ILE A 64 1.95 -12.33 -5.37
C ILE A 64 2.23 -12.80 -3.94
N ASN A 65 1.46 -13.77 -3.41
CA ASN A 65 1.68 -14.32 -2.07
C ASN A 65 3.02 -15.04 -1.95
N SER A 66 3.59 -15.51 -3.06
CA SER A 66 4.96 -16.04 -3.09
C SER A 66 6.01 -15.01 -2.63
N GLN A 67 5.69 -13.71 -2.66
CA GLN A 67 6.57 -12.62 -2.22
C GLN A 67 6.43 -12.28 -0.73
N TYR A 68 5.55 -12.96 0.03
CA TYR A 68 5.36 -12.68 1.45
C TYR A 68 6.67 -12.82 2.26
N GLY A 69 7.51 -13.81 1.94
CA GLY A 69 8.81 -13.98 2.60
C GLY A 69 9.77 -12.80 2.36
N ASN A 70 9.72 -12.16 1.18
CA ASN A 70 10.52 -10.97 0.89
C ASN A 70 9.96 -9.74 1.62
N TYR A 71 8.63 -9.63 1.70
CA TYR A 71 7.96 -8.61 2.49
C TYR A 71 8.33 -8.71 3.99
N GLN A 72 8.34 -9.91 4.57
CA GLN A 72 8.76 -10.10 5.97
C GLN A 72 10.20 -9.61 6.21
N LYS A 73 11.14 -9.97 5.33
CA LYS A 73 12.53 -9.49 5.41
C LYS A 73 12.63 -7.97 5.30
N PHE A 74 11.79 -7.34 4.47
CA PHE A 74 11.71 -5.88 4.38
C PHE A 74 11.22 -5.26 5.70
N ILE A 75 10.14 -5.78 6.28
CA ILE A 75 9.58 -5.29 7.55
C ILE A 75 10.58 -5.40 8.70
N GLU A 76 11.36 -6.49 8.75
CA GLU A 76 12.38 -6.65 9.80
C GLU A 76 13.45 -5.55 9.74
N ARG A 77 13.74 -5.01 8.55
CA ARG A 77 14.80 -4.03 8.31
C ARG A 77 14.38 -2.58 8.52
N ILE A 78 13.11 -2.23 8.32
CA ILE A 78 12.65 -0.84 8.52
C ILE A 78 12.79 -0.41 9.97
N SER A 79 13.07 0.87 10.23
CA SER A 79 13.16 1.40 11.60
C SER A 79 11.80 1.37 12.28
N SER A 80 11.73 0.97 13.56
CA SER A 80 10.48 0.97 14.34
C SER A 80 10.01 2.37 14.76
N LYS A 81 10.78 3.42 14.45
CA LYS A 81 10.45 4.82 14.78
C LYS A 81 9.78 5.57 13.63
N GLU A 82 9.70 4.96 12.44
CA GLU A 82 9.26 5.63 11.22
C GLU A 82 7.81 5.29 10.87
N LYS A 83 7.24 6.05 9.94
CA LYS A 83 5.98 5.69 9.30
C LYS A 83 6.25 4.97 7.98
N VAL A 84 5.34 4.07 7.62
CA VAL A 84 5.32 3.36 6.33
C VAL A 84 4.10 3.81 5.56
N PHE A 85 4.27 4.01 4.27
CA PHE A 85 3.24 4.30 3.30
C PHE A 85 2.77 3.00 2.67
N LEU A 86 1.47 2.76 2.81
CA LEU A 86 0.76 1.60 2.29
C LEU A 86 -0.08 2.04 1.11
N TYR A 87 0.05 1.33 -0.01
CA TYR A 87 -0.86 1.50 -1.13
C TYR A 87 -2.19 0.80 -0.87
N CYS A 88 -3.29 1.48 -1.13
CA CYS A 88 -4.64 0.92 -1.07
C CYS A 88 -5.33 1.13 -2.41
N SER A 89 -5.89 0.06 -2.99
CA SER A 89 -6.61 0.09 -4.25
C SER A 89 -7.99 -0.53 -4.15
N GLY A 90 -8.97 0.14 -4.74
CA GLY A 90 -10.30 -0.38 -5.03
C GLY A 90 -10.59 -0.31 -6.54
N ALA A 91 -11.77 -0.78 -6.95
CA ALA A 91 -12.15 -0.86 -8.37
C ALA A 91 -11.95 0.44 -9.18
N ASP A 92 -12.20 1.60 -8.59
CA ASP A 92 -12.12 2.91 -9.27
C ASP A 92 -11.30 3.96 -8.50
N MET A 93 -10.50 3.54 -7.51
CA MET A 93 -9.75 4.48 -6.68
C MET A 93 -8.49 3.84 -6.12
N PHE A 94 -7.45 4.66 -5.96
CA PHE A 94 -6.28 4.33 -5.17
C PHE A 94 -5.94 5.49 -4.26
N PHE A 95 -5.27 5.19 -3.15
CA PHE A 95 -4.75 6.17 -2.21
C PHE A 95 -3.64 5.53 -1.39
N PHE A 96 -2.85 6.37 -0.72
CA PHE A 96 -1.82 5.90 0.21
C PHE A 96 -2.20 6.24 1.64
N VAL A 97 -1.88 5.33 2.55
CA VAL A 97 -2.07 5.48 3.98
C VAL A 97 -0.71 5.43 4.66
N SER A 98 -0.44 6.42 5.50
CA SER A 98 0.69 6.43 6.41
C SER A 98 0.29 5.74 7.71
N VAL A 99 1.08 4.75 8.12
CA VAL A 99 0.91 4.02 9.38
C VAL A 99 2.24 3.94 10.13
N PRO A 100 2.25 3.80 11.46
CA PRO A 100 3.48 3.52 12.20
C PRO A 100 4.08 2.17 11.78
N SER A 101 5.38 2.16 11.49
CA SER A 101 6.13 0.93 11.19
C SER A 101 5.99 -0.14 12.28
N ILE A 102 5.89 0.28 13.55
CA ILE A 102 5.71 -0.63 14.69
C ILE A 102 4.40 -1.44 14.60
N ALA A 103 3.32 -0.85 14.09
CA ALA A 103 2.07 -1.56 13.85
C ALA A 103 2.23 -2.59 12.73
N VAL A 104 2.90 -2.22 11.65
CA VAL A 104 3.18 -3.14 10.54
C VAL A 104 4.02 -4.32 10.99
N LYS A 105 5.02 -4.08 11.85
CA LYS A 105 5.84 -5.13 12.48
C LYS A 105 5.05 -6.03 13.42
N ALA A 106 4.13 -5.45 14.20
CA ALA A 106 3.33 -6.21 15.16
C ALA A 106 2.29 -7.12 14.46
N ASN A 107 1.78 -6.70 13.30
CA ASN A 107 0.75 -7.46 12.58
C ASN A 107 1.00 -7.50 11.05
N PRO A 108 2.12 -8.09 10.59
CA PRO A 108 2.53 -8.06 9.19
C PRO A 108 1.53 -8.77 8.28
N LYS A 109 0.89 -9.83 8.79
CA LYS A 109 -0.11 -10.60 8.06
C LYS A 109 -1.34 -9.76 7.72
N TYR A 110 -1.83 -8.94 8.65
CA TYR A 110 -2.95 -8.05 8.39
C TYR A 110 -2.65 -7.08 7.24
N PHE A 111 -1.48 -6.44 7.24
CA PHE A 111 -1.12 -5.49 6.18
C PHE A 111 -0.82 -6.16 4.84
N TRP A 112 -0.44 -7.44 4.84
CA TRP A 112 -0.30 -8.23 3.62
C TRP A 112 -1.63 -8.68 3.02
N GLU A 113 -2.53 -9.19 3.87
CA GLU A 113 -3.74 -9.90 3.47
C GLU A 113 -4.99 -9.02 3.44
N SER A 114 -4.98 -7.84 4.07
CA SER A 114 -6.19 -7.03 4.26
C SER A 114 -6.90 -6.73 2.93
N HIS A 115 -8.01 -7.44 2.71
CA HIS A 115 -8.91 -7.30 1.58
C HIS A 115 -9.63 -5.94 1.57
N VAL A 116 -9.67 -5.23 2.71
CA VAL A 116 -10.22 -3.87 2.83
C VAL A 116 -9.35 -2.87 2.06
N LEU A 117 -8.06 -3.18 1.87
CA LEU A 117 -7.09 -2.34 1.17
C LEU A 117 -6.96 -2.69 -0.32
N HIS A 118 -7.52 -3.82 -0.79
CA HIS A 118 -7.22 -4.36 -2.11
C HIS A 118 -8.40 -5.08 -2.76
N SER A 119 -9.04 -4.43 -3.75
CA SER A 119 -9.86 -5.16 -4.72
C SER A 119 -9.11 -5.37 -6.04
N SER A 120 -9.10 -6.64 -6.46
CA SER A 120 -8.83 -7.21 -7.78
C SER A 120 -7.49 -6.98 -8.49
N TRP A 121 -6.70 -5.94 -8.23
CA TRP A 121 -5.38 -5.76 -8.88
C TRP A 121 -4.32 -5.60 -7.80
N GLN A 122 -3.63 -6.71 -7.50
CA GLN A 122 -2.96 -6.96 -6.22
C GLN A 122 -1.58 -6.31 -6.09
N SER A 123 -1.33 -5.14 -6.66
CA SER A 123 -0.04 -4.49 -6.41
C SER A 123 0.15 -4.20 -4.92
N ARG A 124 1.35 -4.44 -4.41
CA ARG A 124 1.75 -4.24 -3.02
C ARG A 124 2.85 -3.21 -3.01
N PHE A 125 2.68 -2.15 -2.23
CA PHE A 125 3.71 -1.13 -2.03
C PHE A 125 3.79 -0.80 -0.55
N PHE A 126 5.00 -0.87 -0.02
CA PHE A 126 5.36 -0.54 1.33
C PHE A 126 6.64 0.28 1.27
N ILE A 127 6.56 1.56 1.60
CA ILE A 127 7.67 2.50 1.44
C ILE A 127 7.80 3.28 2.73
N ASP A 128 9.01 3.49 3.23
CA ASP A 128 9.21 4.36 4.39
C ASP A 128 8.85 5.82 4.06
N SER A 129 8.62 6.62 5.09
CA SER A 129 8.24 8.02 4.90
C SER A 129 9.29 8.86 4.16
N GLU A 130 10.57 8.49 4.26
CA GLU A 130 11.68 9.19 3.59
C GLU A 130 12.04 8.59 2.23
N LYS A 131 11.34 7.52 1.81
CA LYS A 131 11.58 6.75 0.58
C LYS A 131 12.99 6.16 0.45
N LYS A 132 13.70 6.02 1.56
CA LYS A 132 15.01 5.37 1.64
C LYS A 132 14.89 3.85 1.55
N TYR A 133 13.78 3.29 2.01
CA TYR A 133 13.53 1.87 2.07
C TYR A 133 12.18 1.56 1.42
N GLY A 134 12.12 0.52 0.59
CA GLY A 134 10.84 0.12 0.04
C GLY A 134 10.77 -1.31 -0.44
N PHE A 135 9.54 -1.76 -0.55
CA PHE A 135 9.14 -3.04 -1.13
C PHE A 135 7.94 -2.78 -2.03
N ALA A 136 8.06 -3.16 -3.30
CA ALA A 136 7.00 -3.14 -4.27
C ALA A 136 6.90 -4.50 -4.95
N ALA A 137 5.69 -5.03 -5.08
CA ALA A 137 5.38 -6.20 -5.90
C ALA A 137 4.17 -5.88 -6.78
N LEU A 138 4.36 -5.95 -8.09
CA LEU A 138 3.38 -5.59 -9.10
C LEU A 138 3.02 -6.85 -9.90
N ASN A 139 1.73 -7.11 -10.08
CA ASN A 139 1.31 -8.19 -10.97
C ASN A 139 1.23 -7.64 -12.40
N GLY A 140 2.02 -8.21 -13.30
CA GLY A 140 2.11 -7.82 -14.71
C GLY A 140 1.69 -8.95 -15.65
N GLU A 141 1.67 -8.64 -16.95
CA GLU A 141 1.31 -9.59 -18.02
C GLU A 141 2.26 -10.79 -18.08
N TYR A 142 3.55 -10.57 -17.80
CA TYR A 142 4.61 -11.59 -17.94
C TYR A 142 5.02 -12.26 -16.63
N GLY A 143 4.40 -11.90 -15.51
CA GLY A 143 4.72 -12.36 -14.16
C GLY A 143 4.72 -11.21 -13.16
N ILE A 144 5.38 -11.40 -12.02
CA ILE A 144 5.47 -10.39 -10.97
C ILE A 144 6.75 -9.58 -11.11
N GLU A 145 6.61 -8.27 -11.10
CA GLU A 145 7.72 -7.31 -11.00
C GLU A 145 7.92 -6.94 -9.53
N VAL A 146 9.12 -7.18 -9.00
CA VAL A 146 9.47 -6.93 -7.60
C VAL A 146 10.59 -5.91 -7.51
N CYS A 147 10.48 -4.96 -6.60
CA CYS A 147 11.55 -4.03 -6.26
C CYS A 147 11.68 -3.99 -4.74
N GLN A 148 12.90 -4.16 -4.23
CA GLN A 148 13.22 -3.96 -2.83
C GLN A 148 14.52 -3.19 -2.73
N TRP A 149 14.54 -2.12 -1.93
CA TRP A 149 15.74 -1.33 -1.69
C TRP A 149 15.88 -0.92 -0.23
N TYR A 150 17.12 -0.64 0.15
CA TYR A 150 17.52 -0.26 1.49
C TYR A 150 18.74 0.67 1.47
#